data_AF-V5GA70-F1
#
_entry.id   AF-V5GA70-F1
#
_cell.length_a   1.000
_cell.length_b   1.000
_cell.length_c   1.000
_cell.angle_alpha   90.00
_cell.angle_beta   90.00
_cell.angle_gamma   90.00
#
_symmetry.space_group_name_H-M   'P 1'
#
loop_
_entity.id
_entity.type
_entity.pdbx_description
1 polymer ?
#
loop_
_entity_poly.entity_id
_entity_poly.type
_entity_poly.pdbx_seq_one_letter_code
_entity_poly.pdbx_strand_id
1 'polypeptide(L)'
;MSQVIFTSIPSVRIHIGQKRKLLSDLGHRFTDIISYVSSSEIQTYLKAVVLHYGLDEYIQYNSKVEHAVWCEQRSQWSVSVEGKGALECDVLVNAGGILNNPKFPDLKNLGDFKGELAHTAAWNDTINAKDKRVAIVGAGASAIQTLPEMQPIASHVDMYIRTPSWITGPFGSQLEGEQNYAYTEEERARFRDDPEYSLRVRKSMETSFTGMHRAFFKGSDEQKEWRTKLEKHMRELIHSEHLQQKLIPSFEAGCRRTSPGERYLAVLQKDNVEPIFTPIQEVTPSGIRDSTGVERPVDIIIAATGFDTSFRPRFPIVGREGIDLRDLWKDEPDSYCGLAVSGFPNYLVFLGPNTPIANGSLIGALEATADYFIRLLRKMTAQRVASFDIRSDVQSDFNSHTQDFMRHMVWTGSCRSWYKNSTGKITAVWPGSGLHYREFLESDRWEDWNWHYKKNRFQYWGQGLSTVETSGDKDKDLSYYIRLHPNLPQDALDRVARSNQTFSDSETDESPEEQILRRLVSSPGAGAESSQASDISWDDDSAARKVSGTAQLIPEIVHSVDELDICSPHRKH
;
A
#
# COMPACT_ATOMS: atom_id res chain seq x y z
N MET A 1 -16.88 -11.25 -12.54
CA MET A 1 -17.28 -9.90 -12.98
C MET A 1 -16.68 -8.82 -12.07
N SER A 2 -15.36 -8.76 -11.91
CA SER A 2 -14.72 -7.63 -11.22
C SER A 2 -13.55 -7.11 -12.05
N GLN A 3 -13.62 -5.85 -12.47
CA GLN A 3 -12.46 -5.13 -13.01
C GLN A 3 -11.71 -4.58 -11.80
N VAL A 4 -10.54 -5.17 -11.50
CA VAL A 4 -9.71 -4.68 -10.40
C VAL A 4 -8.63 -3.81 -11.00
N ILE A 5 -8.55 -2.59 -10.50
CA ILE A 5 -7.48 -1.66 -10.83
C ILE A 5 -6.23 -2.09 -10.08
N PHE A 6 -5.40 -2.93 -10.69
CA PHE A 6 -3.97 -2.97 -10.39
C PHE A 6 -3.28 -2.13 -11.46
N THR A 7 -3.28 -0.80 -11.30
CA THR A 7 -2.65 0.18 -12.21
C THR A 7 -1.12 0.15 -12.21
N SER A 8 -0.57 -0.97 -11.75
CA SER A 8 0.83 -1.13 -11.43
C SER A 8 1.08 -2.59 -11.13
N ILE A 9 0.54 -3.52 -11.93
CA ILE A 9 1.19 -4.83 -11.94
C ILE A 9 2.68 -4.56 -12.12
N PRO A 10 3.53 -4.97 -11.17
CA PRO A 10 4.94 -4.81 -11.33
C PRO A 10 5.29 -5.38 -12.69
N SER A 11 6.11 -4.64 -13.44
CA SER A 11 7.30 -5.35 -13.84
C SER A 11 7.92 -5.85 -12.54
N VAL A 12 7.49 -7.03 -12.04
CA VAL A 12 8.37 -7.89 -11.28
C VAL A 12 9.64 -7.80 -12.12
N ARG A 13 10.79 -7.50 -11.53
CA ARG A 13 12.06 -7.36 -12.26
C ARG A 13 12.24 -8.59 -13.15
N ILE A 14 11.64 -8.52 -14.32
CA ILE A 14 11.59 -9.45 -15.41
C ILE A 14 12.37 -8.60 -16.36
N HIS A 15 13.64 -8.93 -16.48
CA HIS A 15 14.30 -8.74 -17.75
C HIS A 15 13.37 -9.38 -18.78
N ILE A 16 12.54 -8.55 -19.44
CA ILE A 16 11.72 -8.94 -20.58
C ILE A 16 12.75 -9.24 -21.67
N GLY A 17 13.23 -10.47 -21.61
CA GLY A 17 14.54 -10.79 -22.14
C GLY A 17 15.07 -12.13 -21.62
N GLN A 18 14.21 -13.09 -21.28
CA GLN A 18 14.55 -14.52 -21.38
C GLN A 18 13.31 -15.43 -21.30
N LYS A 19 13.16 -16.25 -22.35
CA LYS A 19 12.24 -17.39 -22.55
C LYS A 19 10.78 -17.08 -22.92
N ARG A 20 10.62 -16.82 -24.22
CA ARG A 20 9.48 -17.03 -25.16
C ARG A 20 8.56 -18.25 -24.92
N LYS A 21 8.90 -19.18 -24.01
CA LYS A 21 8.27 -20.51 -23.88
C LYS A 21 7.12 -20.55 -22.86
N LEU A 22 7.17 -19.73 -21.80
CA LEU A 22 6.15 -19.79 -20.74
C LEU A 22 4.77 -19.29 -21.21
N LEU A 23 4.74 -18.27 -22.07
CA LEU A 23 3.51 -17.70 -22.62
C LEU A 23 2.90 -18.56 -23.74
N SER A 24 3.72 -19.33 -24.46
CA SER A 24 3.23 -20.30 -25.46
C SER A 24 2.67 -21.57 -24.82
N ASP A 25 3.25 -22.03 -23.72
CA ASP A 25 2.87 -23.28 -23.06
C ASP A 25 1.56 -23.16 -22.25
N LEU A 26 1.15 -21.94 -21.90
CA LEU A 26 -0.10 -21.66 -21.18
C LEU A 26 -1.34 -21.59 -22.08
N GLY A 27 -1.22 -21.70 -23.41
CA GLY A 27 -2.36 -21.80 -24.34
C GLY A 27 -3.31 -20.59 -24.40
N HIS A 28 -3.10 -19.56 -23.56
CA HIS A 28 -3.95 -18.39 -23.47
C HIS A 28 -3.39 -17.26 -24.34
N ARG A 29 -4.12 -16.94 -25.42
CA ARG A 29 -3.97 -15.64 -26.07
C ARG A 29 -4.62 -14.61 -25.15
N PHE A 30 -3.88 -13.58 -24.71
CA PHE A 30 -4.48 -12.38 -24.15
C PHE A 30 -5.28 -11.71 -25.27
N THR A 31 -6.56 -12.07 -25.43
CA THR A 31 -7.31 -11.72 -26.64
C THR A 31 -7.62 -10.23 -26.72
N ASP A 32 -7.77 -9.54 -25.59
CA ASP A 32 -8.13 -8.11 -25.55
C ASP A 32 -7.39 -7.38 -24.41
N ILE A 33 -6.16 -6.90 -24.65
CA ILE A 33 -5.48 -6.07 -23.63
C ILE A 33 -6.15 -4.69 -23.63
N ILE A 34 -7.03 -4.49 -22.66
CA ILE A 34 -7.75 -3.23 -22.38
C ILE A 34 -7.08 -2.47 -21.23
N SER A 35 -7.28 -1.16 -21.13
CA SER A 35 -6.67 -0.30 -20.09
C SER A 35 -7.00 -0.74 -18.65
N TYR A 36 -8.19 -1.32 -18.44
CA TYR A 36 -8.65 -1.97 -17.21
C TYR A 36 -8.94 -3.44 -17.46
N VAL A 37 -8.02 -4.29 -17.01
CA VAL A 37 -8.11 -5.75 -17.18
C VAL A 37 -9.11 -6.40 -16.23
N SER A 38 -9.60 -7.56 -16.64
CA SER A 38 -10.51 -8.40 -15.86
C SER A 38 -9.80 -9.12 -14.70
N SER A 39 -10.57 -9.53 -13.68
CA SER A 39 -10.04 -10.37 -12.59
C SER A 39 -9.44 -11.70 -13.08
N SER A 40 -9.97 -12.29 -14.16
CA SER A 40 -9.45 -13.51 -14.77
C SER A 40 -8.07 -13.32 -15.38
N GLU A 41 -7.83 -12.18 -16.03
CA GLU A 41 -6.51 -11.85 -16.58
C GLU A 41 -5.50 -11.59 -15.47
N ILE A 42 -5.89 -10.87 -14.41
CA ILE A 42 -5.04 -10.65 -13.24
C ILE A 42 -4.69 -11.99 -12.58
N GLN A 43 -5.67 -12.88 -12.38
CA GLN A 43 -5.43 -14.20 -11.81
C GLN A 43 -4.48 -15.02 -12.68
N THR A 44 -4.64 -14.96 -14.01
CA THR A 44 -3.76 -15.65 -14.97
C THR A 44 -2.34 -15.11 -14.88
N TYR A 45 -2.17 -13.79 -14.83
CA TYR A 45 -0.88 -13.14 -14.65
C TYR A 45 -0.20 -13.58 -13.34
N LEU A 46 -0.91 -13.55 -12.21
CA LEU A 46 -0.33 -13.95 -10.90
C LEU A 46 0.09 -15.43 -10.89
N LYS A 47 -0.70 -16.31 -11.50
CA LYS A 47 -0.30 -17.71 -11.71
C LYS A 47 0.95 -17.84 -12.57
N ALA A 48 1.05 -17.05 -13.64
CA ALA A 48 2.24 -17.04 -14.49
C ALA A 48 3.49 -16.57 -13.72
N VAL A 49 3.37 -15.57 -12.83
CA VAL A 49 4.46 -15.13 -11.94
C VAL A 49 4.90 -16.27 -11.02
N VAL A 50 3.96 -16.97 -10.37
CA VAL A 50 4.25 -18.13 -9.51
C VAL A 50 5.05 -19.20 -10.26
N LEU A 51 4.63 -19.54 -11.49
CA LEU A 51 5.32 -20.53 -12.32
C LEU A 51 6.69 -20.04 -12.80
N HIS A 52 6.80 -18.77 -13.21
CA HIS A 52 8.05 -18.20 -13.72
C HIS A 52 9.17 -18.22 -12.68
N TYR A 53 8.84 -17.90 -11.43
CA TYR A 53 9.79 -17.85 -10.32
C TYR A 53 9.90 -19.17 -9.53
N GLY A 54 9.23 -20.24 -9.97
CA GLY A 54 9.26 -21.53 -9.28
C GLY A 54 8.68 -21.48 -7.86
N LEU A 55 7.70 -20.61 -7.60
CA LEU A 55 7.17 -20.40 -6.25
C LEU A 55 6.18 -21.49 -5.82
N ASP A 56 5.63 -22.24 -6.79
CA ASP A 56 4.58 -23.24 -6.56
C ASP A 56 5.00 -24.32 -5.54
N GLU A 57 6.28 -24.74 -5.55
CA GLU A 57 6.80 -25.75 -4.63
C GLU A 57 6.78 -25.31 -3.15
N TYR A 58 6.68 -24.00 -2.89
CA TYR A 58 6.62 -23.43 -1.54
C TYR A 58 5.19 -23.11 -1.09
N ILE A 59 4.18 -23.33 -1.95
CA ILE A 59 2.77 -23.01 -1.65
C ILE A 59 2.00 -24.28 -1.33
N GLN A 60 1.39 -24.31 -0.15
CA GLN A 60 0.43 -25.36 0.21
C GLN A 60 -1.00 -24.87 0.03
N TYR A 61 -1.65 -25.29 -1.05
CA TYR A 61 -3.07 -25.01 -1.30
C TYR A 61 -4.00 -25.80 -0.36
N ASN A 62 -5.28 -25.43 -0.30
CA ASN A 62 -6.30 -26.09 0.53
C ASN A 62 -5.88 -26.26 2.00
N SER A 63 -5.17 -25.26 2.54
CA SER A 63 -4.53 -25.31 3.85
C SER A 63 -4.96 -24.11 4.66
N LYS A 64 -5.99 -24.28 5.49
CA LYS A 64 -6.53 -23.20 6.31
C LYS A 64 -5.79 -23.14 7.64
N VAL A 65 -5.20 -21.99 7.96
CA VAL A 65 -4.62 -21.75 9.29
C VAL A 65 -5.76 -21.59 10.31
N GLU A 66 -5.67 -22.31 11.42
CA GLU A 66 -6.69 -22.35 12.47
C GLU A 66 -6.33 -21.51 13.69
N HIS A 67 -5.06 -21.44 14.05
CA HIS A 67 -4.51 -20.57 15.10
C HIS A 67 -2.98 -20.49 15.01
N ALA A 68 -2.40 -19.43 15.55
CA ALA A 68 -0.96 -19.27 15.69
C ALA A 68 -0.62 -18.76 17.11
N VAL A 69 0.39 -19.35 17.76
CA VAL A 69 0.78 -19.02 19.14
C VAL A 69 2.28 -18.78 19.23
N TRP A 70 2.68 -17.66 19.80
CA TRP A 70 4.06 -17.33 20.08
C TRP A 70 4.61 -18.13 21.26
N CYS A 71 5.82 -18.69 21.12
CA CYS A 71 6.54 -19.38 22.17
C CYS A 71 7.81 -18.61 22.55
N GLU A 72 7.79 -17.91 23.69
CA GLU A 72 8.90 -17.07 24.15
C GLU A 72 10.21 -17.88 24.35
N GLN A 73 10.12 -19.09 24.92
CA GLN A 73 11.28 -19.95 25.20
C GLN A 73 12.03 -20.35 23.93
N ARG A 74 11.28 -20.59 22.83
CA ARG A 74 11.86 -20.99 21.54
C ARG A 74 12.12 -19.81 20.63
N SER A 75 11.50 -18.66 20.89
CA SER A 75 11.46 -17.50 19.99
C SER A 75 10.87 -17.87 18.61
N GLN A 76 9.79 -18.64 18.62
CA GLN A 76 9.15 -19.20 17.42
C GLN A 76 7.63 -19.17 17.53
N TRP A 77 6.96 -19.19 16.38
CA TRP A 77 5.52 -19.35 16.24
C TRP A 77 5.16 -20.81 15.98
N SER A 78 4.18 -21.32 16.72
CA SER A 78 3.48 -22.58 16.44
C SER A 78 2.18 -22.28 15.69
N VAL A 79 2.04 -22.77 14.47
CA VAL A 79 0.92 -22.48 13.55
C VAL A 79 0.15 -23.76 13.27
N SER A 80 -1.10 -23.85 13.72
CA SER A 80 -1.98 -24.98 13.43
C SER A 80 -2.66 -24.81 12.07
N VAL A 81 -2.60 -25.86 11.26
CA VAL A 81 -3.24 -25.93 9.95
C VAL A 81 -4.25 -27.07 9.94
N GLU A 82 -5.46 -26.78 9.47
CA GLU A 82 -6.59 -27.71 9.40
C GLU A 82 -6.16 -29.02 8.71
N GLY A 83 -6.34 -30.14 9.42
CA GLY A 83 -5.98 -31.48 8.92
C GLY A 83 -4.48 -31.77 8.78
N LYS A 84 -3.60 -30.85 9.18
CA LYS A 84 -2.13 -30.97 9.00
C LYS A 84 -1.31 -30.83 10.29
N GLY A 85 -1.93 -30.45 11.40
CA GLY A 85 -1.26 -30.28 12.69
C GLY A 85 -0.48 -28.96 12.79
N ALA A 86 0.43 -28.88 13.77
CA ALA A 86 1.21 -27.68 14.05
C ALA A 86 2.52 -27.63 13.24
N LEU A 87 2.78 -26.48 12.63
CA LEU A 87 4.03 -26.12 11.97
C LEU A 87 4.76 -25.08 12.81
N GLU A 88 6.09 -25.16 12.87
CA GLU A 88 6.91 -24.22 13.62
C GLU A 88 7.66 -23.29 12.66
N CYS A 89 7.62 -21.98 12.92
CA CYS A 89 8.38 -21.01 12.14
C CYS A 89 9.02 -19.94 13.03
N ASP A 90 10.17 -19.41 12.59
CA ASP A 90 10.85 -18.32 13.29
C ASP A 90 10.10 -17.00 13.13
N VAL A 91 9.52 -16.76 11.95
CA VAL A 91 8.78 -15.54 11.59
C VAL A 91 7.45 -15.91 10.97
N LEU A 92 6.38 -15.26 11.42
CA LEU A 92 5.04 -15.39 10.87
C LEU A 92 4.71 -14.13 10.06
N VAL A 93 4.64 -14.26 8.73
CA VAL A 93 4.23 -13.17 7.83
C VAL A 93 2.78 -13.41 7.39
N ASN A 94 1.86 -12.55 7.83
CA ASN A 94 0.47 -12.59 7.43
C ASN A 94 0.24 -11.77 6.16
N ALA A 95 0.14 -12.46 5.03
CA ALA A 95 -0.23 -11.89 3.74
C ALA A 95 -1.66 -12.24 3.32
N GLY A 96 -2.57 -12.41 4.30
CA GLY A 96 -3.96 -12.80 4.05
C GLY A 96 -4.76 -11.77 3.25
N GLY A 97 -4.40 -10.49 3.34
CA GLY A 97 -5.14 -9.38 2.72
C GLY A 97 -6.41 -9.01 3.51
N ILE A 98 -7.00 -7.87 3.14
CA ILE A 98 -8.09 -7.21 3.90
C ILE A 98 -9.46 -7.21 3.21
N LEU A 99 -9.53 -7.54 1.92
CA LEU A 99 -10.77 -7.51 1.11
C LEU A 99 -11.10 -8.91 0.56
N ASN A 100 -11.20 -9.90 1.45
CA ASN A 100 -11.40 -11.31 1.09
C ASN A 100 -12.45 -12.06 1.93
N ASN A 101 -13.04 -11.42 2.95
CA ASN A 101 -14.05 -12.01 3.83
C ASN A 101 -15.42 -11.43 3.50
N PRO A 102 -16.25 -12.10 2.68
CA PRO A 102 -17.54 -11.58 2.23
C PRO A 102 -18.44 -11.22 3.42
N LYS A 103 -19.11 -10.07 3.35
CA LYS A 103 -20.05 -9.65 4.38
C LYS A 103 -21.42 -9.42 3.78
N PHE A 104 -22.32 -10.37 4.00
CA PHE A 104 -23.74 -10.20 3.67
C PHE A 104 -24.34 -9.01 4.44
N PRO A 105 -25.36 -8.34 3.87
CA PRO A 105 -26.03 -7.25 4.56
C PRO A 105 -26.75 -7.80 5.80
N ASP A 106 -26.67 -7.05 6.89
CA ASP A 106 -27.44 -7.33 8.10
C ASP A 106 -28.90 -6.88 7.88
N LEU A 107 -29.68 -7.76 7.25
CA LEU A 107 -31.10 -7.57 6.96
C LEU A 107 -31.93 -8.59 7.71
N LYS A 108 -33.01 -8.11 8.33
CA LYS A 108 -34.00 -8.98 8.98
C LYS A 108 -34.54 -9.99 7.97
N ASN A 109 -34.63 -11.26 8.40
CA ASN A 109 -35.19 -12.38 7.64
C ASN A 109 -34.47 -12.70 6.31
N LEU A 110 -33.20 -12.29 6.12
CA LEU A 110 -32.45 -12.60 4.89
C LEU A 110 -32.39 -14.11 4.57
N GLY A 111 -32.30 -14.94 5.61
CA GLY A 111 -32.28 -16.41 5.47
C GLY A 111 -33.63 -17.05 5.11
N ASP A 112 -34.74 -16.29 5.18
CA ASP A 112 -36.08 -16.79 4.86
C ASP A 112 -36.42 -16.67 3.37
N PHE A 113 -35.60 -15.94 2.60
CA PHE A 113 -35.76 -15.76 1.16
C PHE A 113 -35.78 -17.11 0.43
N LYS A 114 -36.77 -17.31 -0.46
CA LYS A 114 -36.95 -18.57 -1.20
C LYS A 114 -36.35 -18.55 -2.60
N GLY A 115 -35.89 -17.39 -3.06
CA GLY A 115 -35.13 -17.26 -4.31
C GLY A 115 -33.63 -17.48 -4.11
N GLU A 116 -32.85 -17.11 -5.13
CA GLU A 116 -31.40 -17.26 -5.13
C GLU A 116 -30.72 -16.10 -4.38
N LEU A 117 -29.87 -16.43 -3.40
CA LEU A 117 -29.08 -15.44 -2.67
C LEU A 117 -27.60 -15.57 -3.03
N ALA A 118 -27.00 -14.48 -3.51
CA ALA A 118 -25.61 -14.44 -3.94
C ALA A 118 -24.85 -13.30 -3.26
N HIS A 119 -23.54 -13.48 -3.07
CA HIS A 119 -22.64 -12.39 -2.74
C HIS A 119 -21.60 -12.23 -3.85
N THR A 120 -21.28 -11.00 -4.26
CA THR A 120 -20.40 -10.75 -5.42
C THR A 120 -18.99 -11.34 -5.26
N ALA A 121 -18.54 -11.56 -4.02
CA ALA A 121 -17.25 -12.17 -3.70
C ALA A 121 -17.27 -13.72 -3.56
N ALA A 122 -18.45 -14.32 -3.51
CA ALA A 122 -18.64 -15.77 -3.43
C ALA A 122 -19.66 -16.17 -4.52
N TRP A 123 -19.38 -15.76 -5.75
CA TRP A 123 -20.29 -15.92 -6.87
C TRP A 123 -20.47 -17.40 -7.22
N ASN A 124 -21.73 -17.79 -7.46
CA ASN A 124 -22.07 -19.13 -7.94
C ASN A 124 -22.41 -19.06 -9.43
N ASP A 125 -21.59 -19.70 -10.26
CA ASP A 125 -21.74 -19.70 -11.72
C ASP A 125 -23.01 -20.42 -12.21
N THR A 126 -23.73 -21.14 -11.34
CA THR A 126 -25.02 -21.75 -11.68
C THR A 126 -26.19 -20.76 -11.67
N ILE A 127 -25.99 -19.54 -11.17
CA ILE A 127 -27.05 -18.52 -11.10
C ILE A 127 -27.39 -18.04 -12.51
N ASN A 128 -28.66 -18.21 -12.90
CA ASN A 128 -29.18 -17.70 -14.16
C ASN A 128 -30.08 -16.48 -13.94
N ALA A 129 -29.54 -15.29 -14.18
CA ALA A 129 -30.27 -14.02 -14.08
C ALA A 129 -31.13 -13.70 -15.31
N LYS A 130 -31.08 -14.54 -16.38
CA LYS A 130 -31.82 -14.28 -17.61
C LYS A 130 -33.33 -14.26 -17.35
N ASP A 131 -33.99 -13.19 -17.78
CA ASP A 131 -35.44 -12.96 -17.65
C ASP A 131 -35.93 -12.93 -16.19
N LYS A 132 -35.02 -12.83 -15.21
CA LYS A 132 -35.33 -12.78 -13.77
C LYS A 132 -35.44 -11.36 -13.24
N ARG A 133 -36.18 -11.20 -12.15
CA ARG A 133 -36.20 -9.98 -11.33
C ARG A 133 -35.07 -10.06 -10.31
N VAL A 134 -34.14 -9.11 -10.35
CA VAL A 134 -32.92 -9.12 -9.54
C VAL A 134 -32.89 -7.92 -8.61
N ALA A 135 -32.61 -8.13 -7.32
CA ALA A 135 -32.26 -7.06 -6.40
C ALA A 135 -30.73 -7.00 -6.23
N ILE A 136 -30.12 -5.83 -6.42
CA ILE A 136 -28.71 -5.59 -6.08
C ILE A 136 -28.67 -4.70 -4.84
N VAL A 137 -28.08 -5.22 -3.76
CA VAL A 137 -27.98 -4.51 -2.48
C VAL A 137 -26.57 -3.97 -2.28
N GLY A 138 -26.44 -2.64 -2.29
CA GLY A 138 -25.16 -1.93 -2.12
C GLY A 138 -24.79 -1.11 -3.35
N ALA A 139 -23.99 -0.05 -3.17
CA ALA A 139 -23.60 0.89 -4.23
C ALA A 139 -22.07 1.15 -4.24
N GLY A 140 -21.29 0.14 -3.83
CA GLY A 140 -19.83 0.15 -3.92
C GLY A 140 -19.33 -0.35 -5.28
N ALA A 141 -18.02 -0.50 -5.42
CA ALA A 141 -17.37 -0.95 -6.65
C ALA A 141 -17.98 -2.25 -7.21
N SER A 142 -18.29 -3.23 -6.35
CA SER A 142 -18.93 -4.49 -6.77
C SER A 142 -20.27 -4.27 -7.45
N ALA A 143 -21.11 -3.36 -6.94
CA ALA A 143 -22.41 -3.08 -7.54
C ALA A 143 -22.28 -2.28 -8.84
N ILE A 144 -21.36 -1.30 -8.86
CA ILE A 144 -21.03 -0.49 -10.05
C ILE A 144 -20.60 -1.38 -11.22
N GLN A 145 -19.88 -2.47 -10.94
CA GLN A 145 -19.43 -3.42 -11.96
C GLN A 145 -20.46 -4.50 -12.28
N THR A 146 -21.31 -4.88 -11.32
CA THR A 146 -22.30 -5.95 -11.51
C THR A 146 -23.55 -5.48 -12.25
N LEU A 147 -24.08 -4.29 -11.91
CA LEU A 147 -25.32 -3.78 -12.51
C LEU A 147 -25.26 -3.72 -14.05
N PRO A 148 -24.19 -3.21 -14.68
CA PRO A 148 -24.12 -3.16 -16.14
C PRO A 148 -24.17 -4.53 -16.82
N GLU A 149 -23.66 -5.57 -16.17
CA GLU A 149 -23.69 -6.95 -16.70
C GLU A 149 -25.04 -7.64 -16.44
N MET A 150 -25.74 -7.28 -15.35
CA MET A 150 -27.05 -7.83 -15.03
C MET A 150 -28.19 -7.20 -15.85
N GLN A 151 -28.14 -5.88 -16.07
CA GLN A 151 -29.23 -5.15 -16.74
C GLN A 151 -29.63 -5.70 -18.13
N PRO A 152 -28.72 -6.08 -19.05
CA PRO A 152 -29.12 -6.55 -20.37
C PRO A 152 -29.77 -7.93 -20.38
N ILE A 153 -29.62 -8.72 -19.31
CA ILE A 153 -30.12 -10.10 -19.23
C ILE A 153 -31.31 -10.25 -18.28
N ALA A 154 -31.42 -9.43 -17.24
CA ALA A 154 -32.51 -9.47 -16.28
C ALA A 154 -33.79 -8.85 -16.85
N SER A 155 -34.95 -9.38 -16.49
CA SER A 155 -36.24 -8.76 -16.86
C SER A 155 -36.48 -7.45 -16.09
N HIS A 156 -35.94 -7.35 -14.87
CA HIS A 156 -35.97 -6.12 -14.07
C HIS A 156 -34.85 -6.13 -13.01
N VAL A 157 -34.28 -4.97 -12.68
CA VAL A 157 -33.27 -4.83 -11.63
C VAL A 157 -33.65 -3.73 -10.64
N ASP A 158 -33.89 -4.13 -9.39
CA ASP A 158 -34.02 -3.22 -8.24
C ASP A 158 -32.62 -2.92 -7.69
N MET A 159 -32.18 -1.66 -7.75
CA MET A 159 -30.84 -1.25 -7.31
C MET A 159 -30.93 -0.44 -6.00
N TYR A 160 -30.60 -1.07 -4.88
CA TYR A 160 -30.71 -0.44 -3.55
C TYR A 160 -29.45 0.37 -3.20
N ILE A 161 -29.61 1.70 -3.20
CA ILE A 161 -28.52 2.67 -3.00
C ILE A 161 -28.73 3.42 -1.68
N ARG A 162 -27.93 3.07 -0.67
CA ARG A 162 -27.92 3.80 0.62
C ARG A 162 -27.04 5.04 0.59
N THR A 163 -25.85 4.93 0.01
CA THR A 163 -24.88 6.03 -0.05
C THR A 163 -24.21 5.98 -1.42
N PRO A 164 -24.36 7.02 -2.25
CA PRO A 164 -23.75 7.03 -3.58
C PRO A 164 -22.22 7.06 -3.51
N SER A 165 -21.60 6.77 -4.64
CA SER A 165 -20.14 6.82 -4.82
C SER A 165 -19.82 7.88 -5.88
N TRP A 166 -18.70 8.57 -5.72
CA TRP A 166 -18.15 9.41 -6.78
C TRP A 166 -17.72 8.53 -7.95
N ILE A 167 -18.28 8.81 -9.13
CA ILE A 167 -18.00 8.09 -10.37
C ILE A 167 -16.96 8.87 -11.19
N THR A 168 -15.98 8.16 -11.73
CA THR A 168 -14.98 8.70 -12.64
C THR A 168 -15.08 8.02 -14.00
N GLY A 169 -14.45 8.60 -15.01
CA GLY A 169 -14.01 7.85 -16.18
C GLY A 169 -12.88 6.84 -15.83
N PRO A 170 -12.53 5.95 -16.76
CA PRO A 170 -11.35 5.10 -16.63
C PRO A 170 -10.07 5.96 -16.50
N PHE A 171 -9.34 5.86 -15.39
CA PHE A 171 -8.01 6.47 -15.27
C PHE A 171 -7.01 5.80 -16.22
N GLY A 172 -6.17 6.58 -16.91
CA GLY A 172 -5.10 6.05 -17.77
C GLY A 172 -5.49 5.77 -19.22
N SER A 173 -6.75 6.01 -19.63
CA SER A 173 -7.08 6.11 -21.05
C SER A 173 -6.40 7.38 -21.60
N GLN A 174 -5.31 7.21 -22.35
CA GLN A 174 -4.60 8.32 -23.00
C GLN A 174 -5.48 9.05 -24.05
N LEU A 175 -6.62 8.45 -24.39
CA LEU A 175 -7.61 8.98 -25.32
C LEU A 175 -8.81 9.48 -24.52
N GLU A 176 -9.03 10.78 -24.55
CA GLU A 176 -10.22 11.41 -23.98
C GLU A 176 -11.48 10.82 -24.65
N GLY A 177 -12.40 10.27 -23.84
CA GLY A 177 -13.73 9.86 -24.31
C GLY A 177 -13.92 8.38 -24.67
N GLU A 178 -12.90 7.53 -24.59
CA GLU A 178 -13.07 6.09 -24.85
C GLU A 178 -13.33 5.26 -23.58
N GLN A 179 -14.44 4.52 -23.59
CA GLN A 179 -14.79 3.55 -22.55
C GLN A 179 -13.77 2.42 -22.54
N ASN A 180 -12.76 2.52 -21.66
CA ASN A 180 -11.76 1.47 -21.42
C ASN A 180 -11.06 0.97 -22.71
N TYR A 181 -10.21 1.82 -23.28
CA TYR A 181 -9.48 1.59 -24.54
C TYR A 181 -8.87 0.19 -24.67
N ALA A 182 -9.16 -0.49 -25.78
CA ALA A 182 -8.56 -1.75 -26.19
C ALA A 182 -7.33 -1.48 -27.06
N TYR A 183 -6.15 -1.89 -26.60
CA TYR A 183 -4.90 -1.68 -27.33
C TYR A 183 -4.87 -2.48 -28.64
N THR A 184 -4.38 -1.86 -29.72
CA THR A 184 -4.20 -2.55 -31.01
C THR A 184 -3.11 -3.62 -30.92
N GLU A 185 -3.01 -4.52 -31.90
CA GLU A 185 -1.91 -5.50 -31.92
C GLU A 185 -0.53 -4.83 -32.03
N GLU A 186 -0.43 -3.70 -32.74
CA GLU A 186 0.79 -2.92 -32.86
C GLU A 186 1.20 -2.32 -31.51
N GLU A 187 0.25 -1.74 -30.76
CA GLU A 187 0.51 -1.21 -29.41
C GLU A 187 0.89 -2.33 -28.44
N ARG A 188 0.18 -3.47 -28.50
CA ARG A 188 0.52 -4.66 -27.72
C ARG A 188 1.92 -5.18 -28.07
N ALA A 189 2.31 -5.18 -29.34
CA ALA A 189 3.66 -5.52 -29.76
C ALA A 189 4.70 -4.54 -29.19
N ARG A 190 4.42 -3.23 -29.19
CA ARG A 190 5.31 -2.24 -28.57
C ARG A 190 5.48 -2.46 -27.08
N PHE A 191 4.41 -2.77 -26.34
CA PHE A 191 4.54 -3.11 -24.92
C PHE A 191 5.40 -4.35 -24.66
N ARG A 192 5.38 -5.33 -25.58
CA ARG A 192 6.18 -6.56 -25.49
C ARG A 192 7.64 -6.35 -25.89
N ASP A 193 7.86 -5.64 -26.98
CA ASP A 193 9.14 -5.64 -27.71
C ASP A 193 9.96 -4.35 -27.49
N ASP A 194 9.36 -3.30 -26.92
CA ASP A 194 10.02 -2.03 -26.55
C ASP A 194 9.92 -1.78 -25.03
N PRO A 195 10.91 -2.24 -24.24
CA PRO A 195 10.94 -2.06 -22.79
C PRO A 195 10.94 -0.59 -22.34
N GLU A 196 11.52 0.32 -23.12
CA GLU A 196 11.54 1.74 -22.79
C GLU A 196 10.16 2.38 -22.94
N TYR A 197 9.44 2.03 -24.02
CA TYR A 197 8.05 2.44 -24.20
C TYR A 197 7.18 1.92 -23.06
N SER A 198 7.28 0.63 -22.73
CA SER A 198 6.58 0.03 -21.60
C SER A 198 6.89 0.76 -20.28
N LEU A 199 8.17 1.07 -20.02
CA LEU A 199 8.57 1.81 -18.84
C LEU A 199 7.99 3.23 -18.79
N ARG A 200 8.07 3.98 -19.91
CA ARG A 200 7.55 5.35 -19.99
C ARG A 200 6.04 5.39 -19.72
N VAL A 201 5.26 4.49 -20.33
CA VAL A 201 3.81 4.44 -20.13
C VAL A 201 3.46 4.10 -18.68
N ARG A 202 4.11 3.08 -18.08
CA ARG A 202 3.89 2.72 -16.67
C ARG A 202 4.25 3.86 -15.72
N LYS A 203 5.38 4.54 -15.94
CA LYS A 203 5.77 5.72 -15.16
C LYS A 203 4.76 6.85 -15.27
N SER A 204 4.21 7.08 -16.47
CA SER A 204 3.19 8.11 -16.68
C SER A 204 1.91 7.80 -15.88
N MET A 205 1.42 6.56 -15.92
CA MET A 205 0.25 6.14 -15.13
C MET A 205 0.51 6.28 -13.62
N GLU A 206 1.65 5.77 -13.14
CA GLU A 206 2.03 5.83 -11.73
C GLU A 206 2.17 7.29 -11.24
N THR A 207 2.72 8.17 -12.08
CA THR A 207 2.84 9.62 -11.80
C THR A 207 1.46 10.26 -11.63
N SER A 208 0.49 9.91 -12.49
CA SER A 208 -0.88 10.42 -12.36
C SER A 208 -1.55 9.99 -11.05
N PHE A 209 -1.39 8.73 -10.62
CA PHE A 209 -1.96 8.26 -9.35
C PHE A 209 -1.29 8.89 -8.13
N THR A 210 0.04 8.95 -8.15
CA THR A 210 0.83 9.48 -7.04
C THR A 210 0.66 10.99 -6.89
N GLY A 211 0.54 11.72 -8.00
CA GLY A 211 0.36 13.18 -8.02
C GLY A 211 -0.96 13.65 -7.40
N MET A 212 -1.96 12.77 -7.23
CA MET A 212 -3.25 13.13 -6.64
C MET A 212 -3.21 13.36 -5.13
N HIS A 213 -2.09 13.10 -4.43
CA HIS A 213 -2.07 13.13 -2.96
C HIS A 213 -2.59 14.45 -2.36
N ARG A 214 -2.24 15.60 -2.97
CA ARG A 214 -2.67 16.93 -2.53
C ARG A 214 -4.20 17.14 -2.58
N ALA A 215 -4.90 16.42 -3.46
CA ALA A 215 -6.36 16.47 -3.56
C ALA A 215 -7.09 15.77 -2.40
N PHE A 216 -6.38 15.00 -1.57
CA PHE A 216 -6.95 14.38 -0.37
C PHE A 216 -6.90 15.28 0.87
N PHE A 217 -6.28 16.46 0.79
CA PHE A 217 -6.32 17.46 1.86
C PHE A 217 -7.63 18.23 1.79
N LYS A 218 -8.32 18.37 2.92
CA LYS A 218 -9.56 19.15 3.01
C LYS A 218 -9.28 20.60 2.67
N GLY A 219 -10.10 21.17 1.80
CA GLY A 219 -10.06 22.59 1.45
C GLY A 219 -8.87 23.00 0.56
N SER A 220 -8.00 22.07 0.15
CA SER A 220 -6.97 22.37 -0.86
C SER A 220 -7.63 22.73 -2.19
N ASP A 221 -6.94 23.51 -3.02
CA ASP A 221 -7.47 23.92 -4.32
C ASP A 221 -7.59 22.71 -5.26
N GLU A 222 -6.68 21.75 -5.15
CA GLU A 222 -6.74 20.47 -5.87
C GLU A 222 -7.98 19.66 -5.47
N GLN A 223 -8.38 19.67 -4.20
CA GLN A 223 -9.61 19.02 -3.75
C GLN A 223 -10.83 19.70 -4.40
N LYS A 224 -10.91 21.04 -4.31
CA LYS A 224 -12.06 21.80 -4.83
C LYS A 224 -12.20 21.60 -6.33
N GLU A 225 -11.09 21.67 -7.06
CA GLU A 225 -11.03 21.44 -8.49
C GLU A 225 -11.46 20.01 -8.82
N TRP A 226 -10.92 19.01 -8.12
CA TRP A 226 -11.27 17.60 -8.34
C TRP A 226 -12.76 17.34 -8.10
N ARG A 227 -13.30 17.84 -6.98
CA ARG A 227 -14.74 17.74 -6.68
C ARG A 227 -15.58 18.38 -7.78
N THR A 228 -15.23 19.61 -8.19
CA THR A 228 -15.99 20.35 -9.22
C THR A 228 -15.98 19.60 -10.55
N LYS A 229 -14.84 19.05 -10.96
CA LYS A 229 -14.71 18.24 -12.17
C LYS A 229 -15.58 16.98 -12.10
N LEU A 230 -15.54 16.23 -10.99
CA LEU A 230 -16.35 15.03 -10.83
C LEU A 230 -17.85 15.34 -10.78
N GLU A 231 -18.24 16.41 -10.09
CA GLU A 231 -19.64 16.83 -10.03
C GLU A 231 -20.16 17.21 -11.41
N LYS A 232 -19.41 18.04 -12.15
CA LYS A 232 -19.75 18.41 -13.53
C LYS A 232 -19.90 17.16 -14.40
N HIS A 233 -18.92 16.27 -14.37
CA HIS A 233 -18.93 15.04 -15.15
C HIS A 233 -20.13 14.13 -14.82
N MET A 234 -20.44 13.94 -13.53
CA MET A 234 -21.62 13.16 -13.14
C MET A 234 -22.93 13.83 -13.58
N ARG A 235 -23.03 15.16 -13.53
CA ARG A 235 -24.21 15.90 -14.03
C ARG A 235 -24.40 15.75 -15.53
N GLU A 236 -23.32 15.71 -16.30
CA GLU A 236 -23.37 15.48 -17.75
C GLU A 236 -23.89 14.07 -18.09
N LEU A 237 -23.62 13.07 -17.25
CA LEU A 237 -24.05 11.69 -17.45
C LEU A 237 -25.45 11.36 -16.91
N ILE A 238 -25.98 12.14 -15.97
CA ILE A 238 -27.28 11.88 -15.32
C ILE A 238 -28.31 12.89 -15.83
N HIS A 239 -29.25 12.44 -16.64
CA HIS A 239 -30.26 13.31 -17.28
C HIS A 239 -31.40 13.69 -16.33
N SER A 240 -31.76 12.82 -15.37
CA SER A 240 -32.84 13.06 -14.42
C SER A 240 -32.39 13.96 -13.25
N GLU A 241 -33.07 15.10 -13.05
CA GLU A 241 -32.82 15.99 -11.90
C GLU A 241 -33.00 15.27 -10.55
N HIS A 242 -34.00 14.38 -10.45
CA HIS A 242 -34.22 13.58 -9.24
C HIS A 242 -33.01 12.68 -8.96
N LEU A 243 -32.47 12.02 -9.98
CA LEU A 243 -31.29 11.18 -9.82
C LEU A 243 -30.03 12.00 -9.53
N GLN A 244 -29.87 13.20 -10.11
CA GLN A 244 -28.77 14.09 -9.76
C GLN A 244 -28.78 14.44 -8.27
N GLN A 245 -29.95 14.79 -7.70
CA GLN A 245 -30.10 15.10 -6.28
C GLN A 245 -29.74 13.92 -5.36
N LYS A 246 -29.99 12.68 -5.82
CA LYS A 246 -29.76 11.46 -5.04
C LYS A 246 -28.38 10.85 -5.21
N LEU A 247 -27.78 10.98 -6.39
CA LEU A 247 -26.54 10.29 -6.78
C LEU A 247 -25.30 11.15 -6.69
N ILE A 248 -25.41 12.48 -6.81
CA ILE A 248 -24.26 13.37 -6.66
C ILE A 248 -23.92 13.48 -5.17
N PRO A 249 -22.75 13.00 -4.72
CA PRO A 249 -22.43 13.00 -3.30
C PRO A 249 -22.25 14.41 -2.72
N SER A 250 -22.72 14.61 -1.49
CA SER A 250 -22.50 15.86 -0.76
C SER A 250 -21.12 15.94 -0.10
N PHE A 251 -20.50 14.80 0.22
CA PHE A 251 -19.18 14.71 0.85
C PHE A 251 -18.00 14.87 -0.13
N GLU A 252 -16.81 15.11 0.39
CA GLU A 252 -15.58 15.36 -0.36
C GLU A 252 -15.24 14.25 -1.37
N ALA A 253 -14.73 14.63 -2.54
CA ALA A 253 -14.14 13.69 -3.48
C ALA A 253 -12.95 12.97 -2.81
N GLY A 254 -12.89 11.64 -2.94
CA GLY A 254 -11.86 10.82 -2.31
C GLY A 254 -12.10 10.42 -0.84
N CYS A 255 -13.15 10.93 -0.17
CA CYS A 255 -13.51 10.50 1.19
C CYS A 255 -13.69 8.96 1.29
N ARG A 256 -14.21 8.38 0.22
CA ARG A 256 -14.15 6.94 -0.09
C ARG A 256 -13.61 6.78 -1.51
N ARG A 257 -13.08 5.59 -1.83
CA ARG A 257 -12.50 5.31 -3.16
C ARG A 257 -13.49 5.67 -4.27
N THR A 258 -13.04 6.49 -5.22
CA THR A 258 -13.77 6.76 -6.46
C THR A 258 -13.75 5.52 -7.36
N SER A 259 -14.74 5.36 -8.22
CA SER A 259 -14.84 4.16 -9.08
C SER A 259 -15.09 4.56 -10.53
N PRO A 260 -14.34 4.00 -11.49
CA PRO A 260 -14.75 4.02 -12.89
C PRO A 260 -16.15 3.41 -13.02
N GLY A 261 -17.10 4.12 -13.62
CA GLY A 261 -18.50 3.69 -13.55
C GLY A 261 -19.47 4.45 -14.44
N GLU A 262 -19.03 5.03 -15.55
CA GLU A 262 -19.92 5.76 -16.47
C GLU A 262 -21.06 4.86 -16.99
N ARG A 263 -20.76 3.61 -17.35
CA ARG A 263 -21.78 2.62 -17.77
C ARG A 263 -22.79 2.34 -16.66
N TYR A 264 -22.39 2.39 -15.39
CA TYR A 264 -23.31 2.24 -14.25
C TYR A 264 -24.31 3.40 -14.20
N LEU A 265 -23.87 4.65 -14.35
CA LEU A 265 -24.78 5.81 -14.39
C LEU A 265 -25.72 5.76 -15.61
N ALA A 266 -25.23 5.30 -16.77
CA ALA A 266 -26.05 5.12 -17.96
C ALA A 266 -27.11 4.01 -17.77
N VAL A 267 -26.73 2.90 -17.13
CA VAL A 267 -27.60 1.74 -16.90
C VAL A 267 -28.67 2.02 -15.82
N LEU A 268 -28.35 2.80 -14.79
CA LEU A 268 -29.33 3.24 -13.77
C LEU A 268 -30.54 3.98 -14.34
N GLN A 269 -30.42 4.51 -15.56
CA GLN A 269 -31.45 5.31 -16.23
C GLN A 269 -32.24 4.50 -17.27
N LYS A 270 -32.03 3.18 -17.35
CA LYS A 270 -32.76 2.29 -18.27
C LYS A 270 -34.10 1.86 -17.66
N ASP A 271 -35.09 1.65 -18.52
CA ASP A 271 -36.48 1.36 -18.12
C ASP A 271 -36.64 0.09 -17.27
N ASN A 272 -35.75 -0.90 -17.43
CA ASN A 272 -35.78 -2.12 -16.63
C ASN A 272 -34.94 -2.05 -15.34
N VAL A 273 -34.46 -0.86 -14.95
CA VAL A 273 -33.70 -0.64 -13.72
C VAL A 273 -34.41 0.39 -12.85
N GLU A 274 -34.66 0.04 -11.58
CA GLU A 274 -35.22 0.97 -10.60
C GLU A 274 -34.19 1.30 -9.50
N PRO A 275 -33.66 2.54 -9.46
CA PRO A 275 -32.82 2.99 -8.35
C PRO A 275 -33.67 3.26 -7.09
N ILE A 276 -33.45 2.49 -6.04
CA ILE A 276 -34.20 2.57 -4.78
C ILE A 276 -33.33 3.20 -3.69
N PHE A 277 -33.78 4.33 -3.16
CA PHE A 277 -33.10 5.08 -2.08
C PHE A 277 -33.73 4.87 -0.70
N THR A 278 -34.89 4.21 -0.66
CA THR A 278 -35.62 3.90 0.57
C THR A 278 -34.88 2.79 1.34
N PRO A 279 -34.69 2.91 2.66
CA PRO A 279 -34.09 1.84 3.46
C PRO A 279 -34.86 0.52 3.33
N ILE A 280 -34.13 -0.60 3.28
CA ILE A 280 -34.73 -1.93 3.38
C ILE A 280 -35.18 -2.17 4.83
N GLN A 281 -36.43 -2.60 5.02
CA GLN A 281 -36.96 -2.97 6.33
C GLN A 281 -36.68 -4.43 6.64
N GLU A 282 -37.02 -5.33 5.71
CA GLU A 282 -36.82 -6.78 5.87
C GLU A 282 -36.84 -7.48 4.50
N VAL A 283 -36.30 -8.69 4.48
CA VAL A 283 -36.46 -9.63 3.36
C VAL A 283 -37.70 -10.48 3.63
N THR A 284 -38.53 -10.65 2.61
CA THR A 284 -39.71 -11.54 2.65
C THR A 284 -39.37 -12.84 1.93
N PRO A 285 -40.17 -13.91 2.08
CA PRO A 285 -39.96 -15.15 1.32
C PRO A 285 -39.90 -14.95 -0.20
N SER A 286 -40.56 -13.92 -0.73
CA SER A 286 -40.70 -13.62 -2.17
C SER A 286 -39.94 -12.38 -2.65
N GLY A 287 -39.29 -11.61 -1.77
CA GLY A 287 -38.60 -10.39 -2.19
C GLY A 287 -38.13 -9.51 -1.04
N ILE A 288 -38.18 -8.19 -1.26
CA ILE A 288 -37.69 -7.19 -0.30
C ILE A 288 -38.79 -6.19 0.02
N ARG A 289 -39.00 -5.92 1.31
CA ARG A 289 -39.89 -4.85 1.79
C ARG A 289 -39.06 -3.65 2.25
N ASP A 290 -39.37 -2.48 1.71
CA ASP A 290 -38.74 -1.23 2.13
C ASP A 290 -39.42 -0.63 3.38
N SER A 291 -38.83 0.42 3.95
CA SER A 291 -39.36 1.09 5.15
C SER A 291 -40.68 1.84 4.95
N THR A 292 -41.16 1.97 3.72
CA THR A 292 -42.50 2.51 3.41
C THR A 292 -43.58 1.42 3.36
N GLY A 293 -43.17 0.15 3.50
CA GLY A 293 -44.05 -1.01 3.47
C GLY A 293 -44.24 -1.60 2.07
N VAL A 294 -43.65 -1.00 1.03
CA VAL A 294 -43.73 -1.50 -0.35
C VAL A 294 -42.89 -2.76 -0.46
N GLU A 295 -43.51 -3.84 -0.93
CA GLU A 295 -42.85 -5.11 -1.20
C GLU A 295 -42.56 -5.24 -2.70
N ARG A 296 -41.32 -5.58 -3.03
CA ARG A 296 -40.83 -5.77 -4.38
C ARG A 296 -40.44 -7.23 -4.56
N PRO A 297 -41.23 -8.03 -5.30
CA PRO A 297 -40.90 -9.42 -5.58
C PRO A 297 -39.64 -9.51 -6.44
N VAL A 298 -38.72 -10.38 -6.04
CA VAL A 298 -37.48 -10.66 -6.79
C VAL A 298 -37.17 -12.15 -6.74
N ASP A 299 -36.58 -12.66 -7.82
CA ASP A 299 -36.12 -14.04 -7.93
C ASP A 299 -34.71 -14.21 -7.33
N ILE A 300 -33.89 -13.15 -7.38
CA ILE A 300 -32.47 -13.18 -7.00
C ILE A 300 -32.14 -11.96 -6.15
N ILE A 301 -31.43 -12.15 -5.04
CA ILE A 301 -30.81 -11.08 -4.27
C ILE A 301 -29.29 -11.20 -4.39
N ILE A 302 -28.66 -10.15 -4.91
CA ILE A 302 -27.21 -10.00 -5.03
C ILE A 302 -26.72 -9.03 -3.96
N ALA A 303 -26.02 -9.55 -2.95
CA ALA A 303 -25.30 -8.77 -1.97
C ALA A 303 -23.98 -8.24 -2.58
N ALA A 304 -23.97 -6.95 -2.91
CA ALA A 304 -22.79 -6.20 -3.33
C ALA A 304 -22.29 -5.31 -2.17
N THR A 305 -22.19 -5.92 -0.98
CA THR A 305 -22.03 -5.24 0.31
C THR A 305 -20.60 -5.19 0.84
N GLY A 306 -19.64 -5.66 0.04
CA GLY A 306 -18.21 -5.58 0.34
C GLY A 306 -17.75 -6.68 1.28
N PHE A 307 -16.89 -6.34 2.22
CA PHE A 307 -16.14 -7.29 3.03
C PHE A 307 -16.17 -6.90 4.51
N ASP A 308 -15.81 -7.85 5.38
CA ASP A 308 -15.41 -7.51 6.75
C ASP A 308 -14.05 -6.81 6.72
N THR A 309 -14.05 -5.52 7.04
CA THR A 309 -12.87 -4.64 7.07
C THR A 309 -12.50 -4.24 8.50
N SER A 310 -12.87 -5.06 9.50
CA SER A 310 -12.54 -4.79 10.91
C SER A 310 -11.05 -4.93 11.24
N PHE A 311 -10.24 -5.43 10.31
CA PHE A 311 -8.86 -5.88 10.52
C PHE A 311 -8.69 -7.04 11.50
N ARG A 312 -9.73 -7.43 12.27
CA ARG A 312 -9.66 -8.60 13.15
C ARG A 312 -9.17 -9.83 12.36
N PRO A 313 -8.08 -10.49 12.80
CA PRO A 313 -7.59 -11.69 12.14
C PRO A 313 -8.66 -12.80 12.06
N ARG A 314 -8.60 -13.61 11.00
CA ARG A 314 -9.57 -14.68 10.75
C ARG A 314 -9.39 -15.91 11.65
N PHE A 315 -8.27 -15.98 12.35
CA PHE A 315 -7.91 -17.02 13.29
C PHE A 315 -7.18 -16.40 14.49
N PRO A 316 -7.16 -17.04 15.67
CA PRO A 316 -6.40 -16.56 16.82
C PRO A 316 -4.92 -16.41 16.47
N ILE A 317 -4.39 -15.22 16.69
CA ILE A 317 -2.94 -14.96 16.65
C ILE A 317 -2.60 -14.53 18.05
N VAL A 318 -1.93 -15.41 18.81
CA VAL A 318 -1.70 -15.25 20.24
C VAL A 318 -0.25 -14.85 20.47
N GLY A 319 -0.03 -13.61 20.88
CA GLY A 319 1.27 -13.04 21.16
C GLY A 319 1.74 -13.31 22.59
N ARG A 320 2.53 -12.39 23.12
CA ARG A 320 2.99 -12.42 24.52
C ARG A 320 1.82 -12.38 25.50
N GLU A 321 2.03 -12.96 26.68
CA GLU A 321 1.06 -12.99 27.77
C GLU A 321 -0.30 -13.63 27.42
N GLY A 322 -0.37 -14.39 26.33
CA GLY A 322 -1.61 -15.02 25.88
C GLY A 322 -2.60 -14.06 25.22
N ILE A 323 -2.17 -12.86 24.82
CA ILE A 323 -3.03 -11.86 24.19
C ILE A 323 -3.36 -12.28 22.74
N ASP A 324 -4.65 -12.40 22.44
CA ASP A 324 -5.15 -12.66 21.09
C ASP A 324 -5.31 -11.34 20.32
N LEU A 325 -4.66 -11.24 19.16
CA LEU A 325 -4.75 -10.07 18.28
C LEU A 325 -6.18 -9.79 17.82
N ARG A 326 -7.06 -10.81 17.74
CA ARG A 326 -8.47 -10.61 17.43
C ARG A 326 -9.18 -9.80 18.50
N ASP A 327 -8.81 -9.94 19.76
CA ASP A 327 -9.43 -9.19 20.84
C ASP A 327 -8.80 -7.80 20.93
N LEU A 328 -7.48 -7.70 20.75
CA LEU A 328 -6.78 -6.42 20.70
C LEU A 328 -7.29 -5.50 19.58
N TRP A 329 -7.56 -6.05 18.39
CA TRP A 329 -8.04 -5.29 17.22
C TRP A 329 -9.55 -5.24 17.07
N LYS A 330 -10.31 -5.66 18.10
CA LYS A 330 -11.76 -5.77 18.01
C LYS A 330 -12.45 -4.44 17.70
N ASP A 331 -12.07 -3.38 18.42
CA ASP A 331 -12.75 -2.09 18.40
C ASP A 331 -11.91 -1.01 17.71
N GLU A 332 -10.60 -0.98 18.02
CA GLU A 332 -9.66 -0.01 17.48
C GLU A 332 -8.38 -0.71 16.97
N PRO A 333 -8.42 -1.34 15.79
CA PRO A 333 -7.24 -1.96 15.22
C PRO A 333 -6.13 -0.91 15.03
N ASP A 334 -4.97 -1.21 15.60
CA ASP A 334 -3.80 -0.34 15.59
C ASP A 334 -2.53 -1.18 15.36
N SER A 335 -1.67 -0.68 14.49
CA SER A 335 -0.43 -1.34 14.13
C SER A 335 0.63 -0.31 13.77
N TYR A 336 1.89 -0.71 13.91
CA TYR A 336 3.02 0.10 13.48
C TYR A 336 3.10 0.07 11.95
N CYS A 337 2.68 1.18 11.33
CA CYS A 337 2.78 1.46 9.90
C CYS A 337 2.16 0.39 8.97
N GLY A 338 1.23 -0.43 9.46
CA GLY A 338 0.67 -1.54 8.70
C GLY A 338 1.61 -2.75 8.55
N LEU A 339 2.68 -2.82 9.34
CA LEU A 339 3.79 -3.79 9.23
C LEU A 339 3.83 -4.80 10.37
N ALA A 340 3.58 -4.36 11.60
CA ALA A 340 3.75 -5.15 12.83
C ALA A 340 2.89 -4.59 13.98
N VAL A 341 2.80 -5.32 15.08
CA VAL A 341 2.04 -4.92 16.28
C VAL A 341 2.81 -5.29 17.54
N SER A 342 2.85 -4.38 18.51
CA SER A 342 3.62 -4.55 19.74
C SER A 342 3.10 -5.71 20.57
N GLY A 343 4.02 -6.51 21.13
CA GLY A 343 3.67 -7.71 21.89
C GLY A 343 3.50 -8.96 21.04
N PHE A 344 3.76 -8.88 19.73
CA PHE A 344 3.73 -10.00 18.79
C PHE A 344 5.11 -10.14 18.11
N PRO A 345 6.10 -10.70 18.81
CA PRO A 345 7.45 -10.80 18.27
C PRO A 345 7.49 -11.65 17.00
N ASN A 346 8.37 -11.29 16.07
CA ASN A 346 8.53 -11.97 14.78
C ASN A 346 7.22 -12.11 13.96
N TYR A 347 6.19 -11.33 14.28
CA TYR A 347 4.97 -11.23 13.48
C TYR A 347 5.05 -10.01 12.58
N LEU A 348 4.84 -10.25 11.29
CA LEU A 348 4.77 -9.21 10.27
C LEU A 348 3.44 -9.36 9.52
N VAL A 349 2.89 -8.26 9.02
CA VAL A 349 1.62 -8.26 8.29
C VAL A 349 1.73 -7.38 7.05
N PHE A 350 1.19 -7.86 5.93
CA PHE A 350 0.93 -7.01 4.78
C PHE A 350 -0.47 -6.42 4.91
N LEU A 351 -0.58 -5.12 4.57
CA LEU A 351 -1.85 -4.40 4.61
C LEU A 351 -2.51 -4.43 6.00
N GLY A 352 -1.70 -4.29 7.06
CA GLY A 352 -2.22 -4.04 8.39
C GLY A 352 -2.91 -2.66 8.51
N PRO A 353 -3.48 -2.34 9.68
CA PRO A 353 -4.03 -1.01 9.96
C PRO A 353 -3.05 0.12 9.61
N ASN A 354 -3.55 1.26 9.11
CA ASN A 354 -2.76 2.44 8.73
C ASN A 354 -1.76 2.23 7.56
N THR A 355 -2.15 1.47 6.54
CA THR A 355 -1.36 1.18 5.33
C THR A 355 -1.74 2.12 4.15
N PRO A 356 -0.90 2.35 3.14
CA PRO A 356 -1.21 3.25 2.01
C PRO A 356 -2.16 2.64 0.95
N ILE A 357 -3.40 2.31 1.34
CA ILE A 357 -4.45 1.74 0.48
C ILE A 357 -5.22 2.79 -0.34
N ALA A 358 -5.18 4.07 0.05
CA ALA A 358 -5.91 5.16 -0.57
C ALA A 358 -4.99 6.28 -1.09
N ASN A 359 -3.67 6.07 -1.01
CA ASN A 359 -2.64 7.11 -1.15
C ASN A 359 -1.92 7.04 -2.51
N GLY A 360 -2.61 6.49 -3.52
CA GLY A 360 -2.10 6.23 -4.86
C GLY A 360 -2.18 4.75 -5.24
N SER A 361 -1.17 4.30 -5.96
CA SER A 361 -0.98 2.93 -6.41
C SER A 361 -0.65 1.99 -5.23
N LEU A 362 -1.43 0.93 -5.05
CA LEU A 362 -1.22 -0.01 -3.94
C LEU A 362 0.08 -0.81 -4.07
N ILE A 363 0.44 -1.17 -5.31
CA ILE A 363 1.54 -2.10 -5.54
C ILE A 363 2.89 -1.50 -5.15
N GLY A 364 3.13 -0.22 -5.46
CA GLY A 364 4.39 0.44 -5.08
C GLY A 364 4.64 0.40 -3.57
N ALA A 365 3.58 0.44 -2.75
CA ALA A 365 3.72 0.28 -1.31
C ALA A 365 3.91 -1.18 -0.86
N LEU A 366 3.25 -2.14 -1.52
CA LEU A 366 3.45 -3.57 -1.25
C LEU A 366 4.88 -4.01 -1.56
N GLU A 367 5.45 -3.54 -2.67
CA GLU A 367 6.85 -3.82 -3.02
C GLU A 367 7.81 -3.24 -1.98
N ALA A 368 7.62 -1.99 -1.57
CA ALA A 368 8.44 -1.38 -0.53
C ALA A 368 8.32 -2.11 0.82
N THR A 369 7.12 -2.60 1.15
CA THR A 369 6.88 -3.43 2.35
C THR A 369 7.65 -4.76 2.25
N ALA A 370 7.62 -5.41 1.09
CA ALA A 370 8.37 -6.65 0.86
C ALA A 370 9.88 -6.41 0.96
N ASP A 371 10.39 -5.34 0.34
CA ASP A 371 11.81 -4.96 0.42
C ASP A 371 12.24 -4.69 1.88
N TYR A 372 11.41 -3.98 2.65
CA TYR A 372 11.63 -3.72 4.06
C TYR A 372 11.68 -5.03 4.88
N PHE A 373 10.73 -5.94 4.68
CA PHE A 373 10.73 -7.25 5.34
C PHE A 373 11.98 -8.05 4.99
N ILE A 374 12.43 -8.03 3.73
CA ILE A 374 13.68 -8.70 3.32
C ILE A 374 14.88 -8.09 4.05
N ARG A 375 14.99 -6.76 4.16
CA ARG A 375 16.09 -6.11 4.91
C ARG A 375 16.06 -6.48 6.39
N LEU A 376 14.88 -6.48 7.00
CA LEU A 376 14.68 -6.88 8.39
C LEU A 376 15.10 -8.35 8.63
N LEU A 377 14.66 -9.27 7.77
CA LEU A 377 15.02 -10.69 7.84
C LEU A 377 16.51 -10.95 7.58
N ARG A 378 17.14 -10.18 6.68
CA ARG A 378 18.59 -10.19 6.48
C ARG A 378 19.33 -9.78 7.74
N LYS A 379 18.89 -8.71 8.41
CA LYS A 379 19.46 -8.29 9.71
C LYS A 379 19.30 -9.39 10.75
N MET A 380 18.11 -9.99 10.87
CA MET A 380 17.84 -11.07 11.82
C MET A 380 18.80 -12.25 11.60
N THR A 381 18.93 -12.69 10.36
CA THR A 381 19.78 -13.83 9.97
C THR A 381 21.25 -13.51 10.15
N ALA A 382 21.73 -12.38 9.61
CA ALA A 382 23.13 -12.00 9.64
C ALA A 382 23.65 -11.76 11.06
N GLN A 383 22.82 -11.16 11.92
CA GLN A 383 23.21 -10.81 13.29
C GLN A 383 22.80 -11.87 14.33
N ARG A 384 22.20 -12.99 13.90
CA ARG A 384 21.69 -14.05 14.78
C ARG A 384 20.73 -13.54 15.86
N VAL A 385 19.87 -12.61 15.48
CA VAL A 385 18.75 -12.15 16.31
C VAL A 385 17.78 -13.32 16.47
N ALA A 386 17.33 -13.56 17.69
CA ALA A 386 16.35 -14.59 17.98
C ALA A 386 14.91 -14.08 17.80
N SER A 387 14.65 -12.86 18.23
CA SER A 387 13.37 -12.21 17.95
C SER A 387 13.47 -10.68 17.87
N PHE A 388 12.52 -10.09 17.16
CA PHE A 388 12.29 -8.65 17.09
C PHE A 388 10.83 -8.36 17.43
N ASP A 389 10.56 -7.26 18.13
CA ASP A 389 9.21 -6.80 18.48
C ASP A 389 9.18 -5.27 18.43
N ILE A 390 8.07 -4.68 17.99
CA ILE A 390 7.96 -3.22 17.94
C ILE A 390 7.75 -2.66 19.35
N ARG A 391 8.40 -1.54 19.68
CA ARG A 391 8.17 -0.88 20.95
C ARG A 391 6.75 -0.30 21.02
N SER A 392 6.11 -0.46 22.18
CA SER A 392 4.73 -0.03 22.40
C SER A 392 4.56 1.48 22.37
N ASP A 393 5.56 2.23 22.84
CA ASP A 393 5.58 3.69 22.81
C ASP A 393 5.65 4.22 21.37
N VAL A 394 6.52 3.64 20.53
CA VAL A 394 6.62 4.00 19.11
C VAL A 394 5.31 3.73 18.36
N GLN A 395 4.66 2.58 18.59
CA GLN A 395 3.36 2.31 17.99
C GLN A 395 2.31 3.35 18.43
N SER A 396 2.30 3.70 19.72
CA SER A 396 1.37 4.68 20.28
C SER A 396 1.60 6.08 19.69
N ASP A 397 2.85 6.53 19.59
CA ASP A 397 3.24 7.80 18.98
C ASP A 397 2.81 7.85 17.51
N PHE A 398 3.05 6.77 16.75
CA PHE A 398 2.62 6.67 15.36
C PHE A 398 1.10 6.76 15.23
N ASN A 399 0.33 6.06 16.06
CA ASN A 399 -1.13 6.14 16.03
C ASN A 399 -1.62 7.55 16.41
N SER A 400 -1.04 8.18 17.44
CA SER A 400 -1.39 9.56 17.82
C SER A 400 -1.15 10.53 16.67
N HIS A 401 0.04 10.49 16.07
CA HIS A 401 0.38 11.30 14.90
C HIS A 401 -0.57 11.05 13.73
N THR A 402 -0.89 9.78 13.47
CA THR A 402 -1.85 9.40 12.41
C THR A 402 -3.21 10.06 12.65
N GLN A 403 -3.77 9.95 13.86
CA GLN A 403 -5.09 10.52 14.13
C GLN A 403 -5.09 12.04 14.03
N ASP A 404 -4.01 12.71 14.44
CA ASP A 404 -3.87 14.16 14.28
C ASP A 404 -3.81 14.59 12.82
N PHE A 405 -2.97 13.93 12.01
CA PHE A 405 -2.86 14.18 10.59
C PHE A 405 -4.21 13.99 9.87
N MET A 406 -4.93 12.91 10.20
CA MET A 406 -6.18 12.53 9.53
C MET A 406 -7.32 13.56 9.67
N ARG A 407 -7.27 14.46 10.67
CA ARG A 407 -8.25 15.54 10.83
C ARG A 407 -8.32 16.45 9.60
N HIS A 408 -7.17 16.62 8.93
CA HIS A 408 -7.00 17.47 7.76
C HIS A 408 -7.32 16.75 6.44
N MET A 409 -7.57 15.44 6.47
CA MET A 409 -7.75 14.62 5.28
C MET A 409 -9.22 14.34 4.97
N VAL A 410 -9.59 14.24 3.69
CA VAL A 410 -10.97 13.98 3.26
C VAL A 410 -11.57 12.68 3.81
N TRP A 411 -10.76 11.73 4.26
CA TRP A 411 -11.22 10.45 4.82
C TRP A 411 -12.02 10.61 6.13
N THR A 412 -11.81 11.70 6.86
CA THR A 412 -12.63 12.06 8.03
C THR A 412 -13.91 12.84 7.66
N GLY A 413 -14.20 13.04 6.37
CA GLY A 413 -15.42 13.69 5.87
C GLY A 413 -16.71 12.93 6.21
N SER A 414 -17.88 13.46 5.86
CA SER A 414 -19.18 12.89 6.28
C SER A 414 -19.57 11.58 5.58
N CYS A 415 -18.77 11.10 4.63
CA CYS A 415 -19.06 9.85 3.92
C CYS A 415 -18.98 8.63 4.86
N ARG A 416 -19.79 7.60 4.55
CA ARG A 416 -19.59 6.26 5.11
C ARG A 416 -18.53 5.53 4.28
N SER A 417 -17.38 5.27 4.88
CA SER A 417 -16.25 4.56 4.27
C SER A 417 -15.78 3.47 5.22
N TRP A 418 -15.23 2.38 4.68
CA TRP A 418 -14.60 1.34 5.47
C TRP A 418 -13.23 1.76 6.02
N TYR A 419 -12.70 2.90 5.57
CA TYR A 419 -11.44 3.46 6.08
C TYR A 419 -11.48 3.86 7.56
N LYS A 420 -12.69 3.96 8.13
CA LYS A 420 -12.93 4.40 9.49
C LYS A 420 -13.92 3.51 10.21
N ASN A 421 -13.77 3.41 11.51
CA ASN A 421 -14.67 2.64 12.36
C ASN A 421 -15.96 3.42 12.68
N SER A 422 -16.81 2.87 13.56
CA SER A 422 -18.06 3.49 13.98
C SER A 422 -17.90 4.77 14.79
N THR A 423 -16.74 5.01 15.41
CA THR A 423 -16.44 6.26 16.15
C THR A 423 -15.92 7.36 15.22
N GLY A 424 -15.57 7.02 13.97
CA GLY A 424 -15.01 7.93 12.98
C GLY A 424 -13.47 7.95 12.96
N LYS A 425 -12.80 7.19 13.83
CA LYS A 425 -11.34 7.01 13.83
C LYS A 425 -10.89 6.38 12.51
N ILE A 426 -9.87 6.95 11.87
CA ILE A 426 -9.28 6.34 10.67
C ILE A 426 -8.37 5.21 11.11
N THR A 427 -8.62 4.01 10.59
CA THR A 427 -7.86 2.81 10.96
C THR A 427 -7.15 2.16 9.78
N ALA A 428 -7.51 2.53 8.55
CA ALA A 428 -7.07 1.79 7.37
C ALA A 428 -5.96 2.47 6.57
N VAL A 429 -5.82 3.80 6.68
CA VAL A 429 -5.07 4.63 5.72
C VAL A 429 -3.79 5.18 6.34
N TRP A 430 -2.71 5.18 5.57
CA TRP A 430 -1.42 5.80 5.94
C TRP A 430 -1.48 7.34 6.00
N PRO A 431 -0.89 7.99 7.02
CA PRO A 431 -0.82 9.45 7.15
C PRO A 431 0.26 10.08 6.25
N GLY A 432 0.17 9.89 4.93
CA GLY A 432 1.11 10.50 3.98
C GLY A 432 0.91 10.01 2.55
N SER A 433 1.78 10.39 1.62
CA SER A 433 1.71 9.87 0.24
C SER A 433 2.28 8.44 0.15
N GLY A 434 2.00 7.75 -0.96
CA GLY A 434 2.68 6.49 -1.26
C GLY A 434 4.20 6.63 -1.33
N LEU A 435 4.72 7.76 -1.85
CA LEU A 435 6.17 8.04 -1.88
C LEU A 435 6.74 8.25 -0.47
N HIS A 436 6.05 9.01 0.38
CA HIS A 436 6.43 9.21 1.77
C HIS A 436 6.54 7.88 2.51
N TYR A 437 5.60 6.95 2.29
CA TYR A 437 5.67 5.61 2.88
C TYR A 437 6.92 4.85 2.42
N ARG A 438 7.29 4.95 1.14
CA ARG A 438 8.50 4.31 0.60
C ARG A 438 9.77 4.88 1.22
N GLU A 439 9.89 6.20 1.26
CA GLU A 439 11.02 6.91 1.89
C GLU A 439 11.14 6.53 3.38
N PHE A 440 10.01 6.48 4.09
CA PHE A 440 9.96 6.03 5.47
C PHE A 440 10.50 4.60 5.63
N LEU A 441 10.06 3.65 4.81
CA LEU A 441 10.56 2.27 4.86
C LEU A 441 12.03 2.15 4.47
N GLU A 442 12.54 2.99 3.58
CA GLU A 442 13.96 3.03 3.17
C GLU A 442 14.88 3.55 4.28
N SER A 443 14.36 4.32 5.24
CA SER A 443 15.14 4.84 6.35
C SER A 443 15.55 3.80 7.40
N ASP A 444 14.98 2.59 7.34
CA ASP A 444 15.43 1.43 8.13
C ASP A 444 15.55 1.75 9.63
N ARG A 445 14.49 2.35 10.21
CA ARG A 445 14.43 2.78 11.62
C ARG A 445 14.51 1.62 12.62
N TRP A 446 15.67 0.98 12.73
CA TRP A 446 15.89 -0.18 13.59
C TRP A 446 15.82 0.17 15.08
N GLU A 447 15.94 1.44 15.45
CA GLU A 447 15.77 1.97 16.81
C GLU A 447 14.33 1.85 17.34
N ASP A 448 13.36 1.67 16.44
CA ASP A 448 11.96 1.51 16.79
C ASP A 448 11.65 0.08 17.30
N TRP A 449 12.57 -0.86 17.05
CA TRP A 449 12.43 -2.29 17.38
C TRP A 449 13.24 -2.69 18.60
N ASN A 450 12.65 -3.57 19.41
CA ASN A 450 13.35 -4.33 20.44
C ASN A 450 14.00 -5.56 19.80
N TRP A 451 15.32 -5.69 19.91
CA TRP A 451 16.10 -6.81 19.36
C TRP A 451 16.55 -7.75 20.48
N HIS A 452 16.10 -9.00 20.44
CA HIS A 452 16.46 -10.03 21.41
C HIS A 452 17.43 -11.06 20.80
N TYR A 453 18.46 -11.42 21.56
CA TYR A 453 19.49 -12.37 21.19
C TYR A 453 19.58 -13.49 22.24
N LYS A 454 19.58 -14.76 21.79
CA LYS A 454 19.75 -15.92 22.69
C LYS A 454 21.15 -16.03 23.31
N LYS A 455 22.14 -15.36 22.72
CA LYS A 455 23.55 -15.38 23.08
C LYS A 455 24.12 -13.97 22.99
N ASN A 456 25.43 -13.81 23.17
CA ASN A 456 26.08 -12.53 22.99
C ASN A 456 25.78 -11.94 21.58
N ARG A 457 25.37 -10.66 21.54
CA ARG A 457 24.95 -9.97 20.31
C ARG A 457 26.02 -9.88 19.22
N PHE A 458 27.30 -10.02 19.58
CA PHE A 458 28.43 -9.99 18.65
C PHE A 458 28.92 -11.38 18.23
N GLN A 459 28.26 -12.46 18.67
CA GLN A 459 28.68 -13.82 18.33
C GLN A 459 28.71 -14.08 16.81
N TYR A 460 27.87 -13.39 16.04
CA TYR A 460 27.85 -13.53 14.59
C TYR A 460 29.14 -13.07 13.91
N TRP A 461 30.00 -12.30 14.59
CA TRP A 461 31.32 -11.89 14.07
C TRP A 461 32.29 -13.07 13.93
N GLY A 462 32.02 -14.20 14.58
CA GLY A 462 32.89 -15.36 14.52
C GLY A 462 34.31 -15.01 14.98
N GLN A 463 35.28 -15.09 14.07
CA GLN A 463 36.69 -14.77 14.32
C GLN A 463 37.05 -13.30 14.02
N GLY A 464 36.07 -12.45 13.67
CA GLY A 464 36.30 -11.05 13.34
C GLY A 464 36.84 -10.81 11.93
N LEU A 465 36.72 -11.79 11.03
CA LEU A 465 37.11 -11.68 9.63
C LEU A 465 35.94 -11.17 8.78
N SER A 466 36.21 -10.24 7.87
CA SER A 466 35.27 -9.73 6.88
C SER A 466 34.94 -10.77 5.79
N THR A 467 33.85 -10.53 5.07
CA THR A 467 33.46 -11.37 3.91
C THR A 467 34.57 -11.43 2.86
N VAL A 468 35.27 -10.32 2.61
CA VAL A 468 36.41 -10.23 1.68
C VAL A 468 37.56 -11.10 2.18
N GLU A 469 37.96 -10.99 3.45
CA GLU A 469 39.01 -11.84 4.04
C GLU A 469 38.69 -13.35 3.94
N THR A 470 37.41 -13.71 3.99
CA THR A 470 36.95 -15.11 3.92
C THR A 470 36.57 -15.60 2.52
N SER A 471 36.65 -14.78 1.46
CA SER A 471 36.15 -15.13 0.12
C SER A 471 36.87 -16.30 -0.56
N GLY A 472 38.04 -16.70 -0.05
CA GLY A 472 38.91 -17.71 -0.68
C GLY A 472 39.64 -17.23 -1.95
N ASP A 473 39.31 -16.04 -2.44
CA ASP A 473 40.01 -15.39 -3.54
C ASP A 473 41.38 -14.90 -3.06
N LYS A 474 42.42 -15.23 -3.80
CA LYS A 474 43.81 -14.84 -3.52
C LYS A 474 44.15 -13.47 -4.09
N ASP A 475 43.41 -13.02 -5.11
CA ASP A 475 43.65 -11.77 -5.82
C ASP A 475 42.67 -10.67 -5.39
N LYS A 476 41.93 -10.91 -4.30
CA LYS A 476 41.00 -9.95 -3.72
C LYS A 476 41.68 -8.64 -3.31
N ASP A 477 40.99 -7.54 -3.60
CA ASP A 477 41.39 -6.22 -3.11
C ASP A 477 40.92 -6.03 -1.66
N LEU A 478 41.83 -6.25 -0.70
CA LEU A 478 41.59 -5.96 0.72
C LEU A 478 41.46 -4.45 1.01
N SER A 479 41.87 -3.61 0.06
CA SER A 479 41.82 -2.15 0.10
C SER A 479 40.72 -1.55 -0.76
N TYR A 480 39.69 -2.31 -1.14
CA TYR A 480 38.58 -1.86 -2.01
C TYR A 480 37.87 -0.57 -1.57
N TYR A 481 37.99 -0.22 -0.28
CA TYR A 481 37.42 1.00 0.30
C TYR A 481 38.27 2.24 -0.01
N ILE A 482 39.53 2.08 -0.43
CA ILE A 482 40.38 3.16 -0.94
C ILE A 482 40.00 3.37 -2.41
N ARG A 483 39.21 4.43 -2.65
CA ARG A 483 38.72 4.79 -3.99
C ARG A 483 39.57 5.91 -4.57
N LEU A 484 39.61 6.00 -5.90
CA LEU A 484 40.18 7.15 -6.57
C LEU A 484 39.46 8.41 -6.12
N HIS A 485 40.18 9.31 -5.45
CA HIS A 485 39.70 10.62 -5.05
C HIS A 485 40.66 11.66 -5.61
N PRO A 486 40.18 12.84 -6.05
CA PRO A 486 41.06 13.95 -6.33
C PRO A 486 41.96 14.20 -5.13
N ASN A 487 43.28 14.28 -5.39
CA ASN A 487 44.23 14.73 -4.39
C ASN A 487 43.84 16.14 -3.93
N LEU A 488 44.19 16.48 -2.69
CA LEU A 488 44.07 17.85 -2.22
C LEU A 488 44.78 18.79 -3.20
N PRO A 489 44.10 19.84 -3.70
CA PRO A 489 44.73 20.84 -4.54
C PRO A 489 45.96 21.43 -3.86
N GLN A 490 47.04 21.61 -4.62
CA GLN A 490 48.28 22.17 -4.07
C GLN A 490 48.05 23.55 -3.46
N ASP A 491 47.12 24.36 -4.00
CA ASP A 491 46.81 25.68 -3.46
C ASP A 491 46.18 25.61 -2.06
N ALA A 492 45.42 24.55 -1.74
CA ALA A 492 44.90 24.32 -0.41
C ALA A 492 46.03 24.03 0.60
N LEU A 493 47.04 23.25 0.19
CA LEU A 493 48.24 23.00 0.98
C LEU A 493 49.08 24.28 1.14
N ASP A 494 49.23 25.07 0.08
CA ASP A 494 49.99 26.32 0.07
C ASP A 494 49.33 27.41 0.94
N ARG A 495 48.00 27.41 1.07
CA ARG A 495 47.29 28.31 2.00
C ARG A 495 47.63 28.00 3.46
N VAL A 496 47.69 26.72 3.83
CA VAL A 496 48.09 26.27 5.17
C VAL A 496 49.56 26.56 5.43
N ALA A 497 50.44 26.32 4.45
CA ALA A 497 51.86 26.64 4.58
C ALA A 497 52.08 28.15 4.82
N ARG A 498 51.33 29.01 4.11
CA ARG A 498 51.37 30.46 4.31
C ARG A 498 50.82 30.89 5.66
N SER A 499 49.72 30.30 6.14
CA SER A 499 49.18 30.61 7.47
C SER A 499 50.14 30.21 8.59
N ASN A 500 50.92 29.14 8.41
CA ASN A 500 51.92 28.71 9.40
C ASN A 500 53.17 29.62 9.38
N GLN A 501 53.55 30.18 8.22
CA GLN A 501 54.61 31.20 8.15
C GLN A 501 54.17 32.53 8.80
N THR A 502 52.90 32.90 8.73
CA THR A 502 52.41 34.11 9.42
C THR A 502 52.42 33.99 10.95
N PHE A 503 52.40 32.76 11.48
CA PHE A 503 52.57 32.48 12.91
C PHE A 503 54.03 32.47 13.37
N SER A 504 55.02 32.22 12.49
CA SER A 504 56.44 32.28 12.87
C SER A 504 56.99 33.71 12.93
N ASP A 505 56.30 34.67 12.29
CA ASP A 505 56.72 36.09 12.25
C ASP A 505 56.11 36.93 13.40
N SER A 506 55.26 36.34 14.24
CA SER A 506 54.81 36.95 15.50
C SER A 506 55.61 36.39 16.67
N GLU A 507 56.71 37.06 17.04
CA GLU A 507 57.41 36.84 18.31
C GLU A 507 56.42 37.01 19.48
N THR A 508 55.95 35.88 20.01
CA THR A 508 55.41 35.80 21.37
C THR A 508 56.05 34.60 22.04
N ASP A 509 56.70 34.85 23.17
CA ASP A 509 57.62 33.97 23.91
C ASP A 509 56.90 32.82 24.67
N GLU A 510 55.71 32.40 24.19
CA GLU A 510 54.94 31.28 24.77
C GLU A 510 54.98 30.08 23.82
N SER A 511 55.32 28.91 24.35
CA SER A 511 55.40 27.68 23.57
C SER A 511 54.04 27.30 22.94
N PRO A 512 54.02 26.63 21.77
CA PRO A 512 52.76 26.19 21.13
C PRO A 512 51.86 25.36 22.05
N GLU A 513 52.44 24.59 22.98
CA GLU A 513 51.71 23.79 23.97
C GLU A 513 51.00 24.65 25.02
N GLU A 514 51.62 25.75 25.48
CA GLU A 514 51.01 26.70 26.42
C GLU A 514 49.86 27.48 25.78
N GLN A 515 49.97 27.84 24.48
CA GLN A 515 48.91 28.52 23.75
C GLN A 515 47.67 27.63 23.54
N ILE A 516 47.88 26.34 23.28
CA ILE A 516 46.79 25.35 23.14
C ILE A 516 46.11 25.10 24.49
N LEU A 517 46.88 24.93 25.57
CA LEU A 517 46.35 24.75 26.93
C LEU A 517 45.53 25.96 27.38
N ARG A 518 45.96 27.18 27.07
CA ARG A 518 45.22 28.40 27.42
C ARG A 518 43.90 28.52 26.65
N ARG A 519 43.86 28.14 25.37
CA ARG A 519 42.63 28.12 24.56
C ARG A 519 41.65 27.03 25.04
N LEU A 520 42.15 25.89 25.49
CA LEU A 520 41.32 24.82 26.06
C LEU A 520 40.75 25.18 27.44
N VAL A 521 41.47 25.98 28.25
CA VAL A 521 41.04 26.40 29.59
C VAL A 521 40.16 27.66 29.57
N SER A 522 40.13 28.42 28.47
CA SER A 522 39.37 29.69 28.35
C SER A 522 38.06 29.60 27.56
N SER A 523 37.67 28.43 27.03
CA SER A 523 36.31 28.23 26.50
C SER A 523 35.31 27.96 27.64
N PRO A 524 34.31 28.82 27.88
CA PRO A 524 33.27 28.54 28.85
C PRO A 524 32.27 27.53 28.27
N GLY A 525 32.10 26.40 28.96
CA GLY A 525 30.77 25.77 29.07
C GLY A 525 30.56 24.41 28.40
N ALA A 526 31.05 23.35 29.03
CA ALA A 526 30.28 22.11 29.14
C ALA A 526 30.19 21.72 30.63
N GLY A 527 29.01 21.89 31.23
CA GLY A 527 28.71 21.32 32.54
C GLY A 527 27.59 22.01 33.35
N ALA A 528 26.48 21.27 33.52
CA ALA A 528 25.48 21.31 34.60
C ALA A 528 24.22 22.23 34.48
N GLU A 529 23.10 21.53 34.21
CA GLU A 529 21.71 21.66 34.69
C GLU A 529 21.22 22.95 35.43
N SER A 530 20.09 23.49 34.96
CA SER A 530 18.76 23.43 35.62
C SER A 530 17.90 24.71 35.47
N SER A 531 16.59 24.48 35.36
CA SER A 531 15.45 25.36 35.70
C SER A 531 14.97 26.47 34.73
N GLN A 532 13.79 26.18 34.15
CA GLN A 532 12.56 26.99 34.04
C GLN A 532 12.52 28.39 33.40
N ALA A 533 11.52 28.50 32.50
CA ALA A 533 10.68 29.67 32.16
C ALA A 533 11.38 30.80 31.39
N SER A 534 10.81 31.46 30.37
CA SER A 534 9.45 31.57 29.83
C SER A 534 9.54 32.33 28.49
N ASP A 535 8.60 32.09 27.59
CA ASP A 535 8.02 33.00 26.58
C ASP A 535 8.93 34.03 25.88
N ILE A 536 9.09 33.92 24.55
CA ILE A 536 8.98 35.06 23.62
C ILE A 536 8.45 34.56 22.26
N SER A 537 7.49 35.33 21.75
CA SER A 537 6.62 35.16 20.60
C SER A 537 7.30 35.16 19.24
N TRP A 538 6.66 34.47 18.29
CA TRP A 538 6.81 34.65 16.86
C TRP A 538 6.00 35.86 16.40
N ASP A 539 6.59 36.74 15.58
CA ASP A 539 5.88 37.41 14.48
C ASP A 539 6.85 38.05 13.45
N ASP A 540 6.40 37.88 12.20
CA ASP A 540 6.59 38.63 10.95
C ASP A 540 7.91 38.68 10.15
N ASP A 541 7.84 37.95 9.01
CA ASP A 541 7.75 38.50 7.64
C ASP A 541 8.69 39.65 7.24
N SER A 542 9.69 39.32 6.41
CA SER A 542 9.92 39.96 5.11
C SER A 542 11.28 39.58 4.52
N ALA A 543 11.28 38.93 3.35
CA ALA A 543 12.19 39.24 2.22
C ALA A 543 12.04 38.21 1.09
N ALA A 544 10.97 38.35 0.31
CA ALA A 544 10.98 37.93 -1.08
C ALA A 544 11.57 39.08 -1.93
N ARG A 545 12.68 38.83 -2.65
CA ARG A 545 12.88 39.20 -4.07
C ARG A 545 14.28 38.93 -4.62
N LYS A 546 14.26 38.29 -5.79
CA LYS A 546 15.16 38.41 -6.97
C LYS A 546 16.59 37.86 -6.86
N VAL A 547 16.81 36.70 -7.51
CA VAL A 547 17.79 36.60 -8.59
C VAL A 547 17.22 35.72 -9.70
N SER A 548 17.04 36.32 -10.88
CA SER A 548 16.79 35.66 -12.16
C SER A 548 18.11 35.54 -12.92
N GLY A 549 18.36 34.38 -13.54
CA GLY A 549 19.19 34.27 -14.73
C GLY A 549 20.58 33.70 -14.53
N THR A 550 20.74 32.39 -14.75
CA THR A 550 21.73 31.85 -15.70
C THR A 550 21.40 30.38 -15.97
N ALA A 551 20.84 30.14 -17.14
CA ALA A 551 20.77 28.82 -17.76
C ALA A 551 21.97 28.72 -18.71
N GLN A 552 22.85 27.73 -18.52
CA GLN A 552 23.51 26.95 -19.58
C GLN A 552 24.57 26.00 -18.99
N LEU A 553 24.63 24.80 -19.59
CA LEU A 553 25.71 23.79 -19.58
C LEU A 553 25.77 22.77 -18.43
N ILE A 554 25.11 21.63 -18.61
CA ILE A 554 25.65 20.29 -18.22
C ILE A 554 25.21 19.26 -19.27
N PRO A 555 26.14 18.64 -20.03
CA PRO A 555 25.88 17.40 -20.76
C PRO A 555 26.35 16.18 -19.96
N GLU A 556 25.52 15.14 -20.01
CA GLU A 556 25.84 13.71 -20.11
C GLU A 556 27.12 13.18 -19.43
N ILE A 557 26.96 12.51 -18.28
CA ILE A 557 27.72 11.29 -17.97
C ILE A 557 26.75 10.22 -17.46
N VAL A 558 26.47 9.28 -18.35
CA VAL A 558 25.79 8.01 -18.10
C VAL A 558 26.71 7.15 -17.24
N HIS A 559 26.27 6.76 -16.05
CA HIS A 559 26.99 5.80 -15.22
C HIS A 559 26.81 4.38 -15.78
N SER A 560 27.92 3.81 -16.19
CA SER A 560 28.16 2.37 -16.29
C SER A 560 27.94 1.72 -14.92
N VAL A 561 26.93 0.86 -14.80
CA VAL A 561 26.80 -0.12 -13.72
C VAL A 561 26.45 -1.46 -14.37
N ASP A 562 27.44 -2.02 -15.04
CA ASP A 562 27.52 -3.46 -15.29
C ASP A 562 28.61 -4.01 -14.37
N GLU A 563 28.41 -5.26 -13.92
CA GLU A 563 29.30 -6.08 -13.08
C GLU A 563 29.27 -5.83 -11.56
N LEU A 564 28.27 -6.42 -10.89
CA LEU A 564 28.47 -7.08 -9.58
C LEU A 564 27.58 -8.32 -9.52
N ASP A 565 28.06 -9.39 -10.15
CA ASP A 565 27.52 -10.74 -10.08
C ASP A 565 28.09 -11.40 -8.81
N ILE A 566 27.29 -11.48 -7.74
CA ILE A 566 27.69 -12.17 -6.50
C ILE A 566 26.57 -13.09 -6.01
N CYS A 567 26.91 -14.38 -6.00
CA CYS A 567 26.34 -15.52 -5.27
C CYS A 567 25.15 -16.28 -5.87
N SER A 568 25.47 -17.28 -6.69
CA SER A 568 24.74 -18.55 -6.82
C SER A 568 25.40 -19.62 -5.91
N PRO A 569 24.67 -20.40 -5.09
CA PRO A 569 25.28 -21.49 -4.33
C PRO A 569 25.28 -22.78 -5.16
N HIS A 570 26.46 -23.16 -5.66
CA HIS A 570 26.68 -24.50 -6.18
C HIS A 570 26.72 -25.53 -5.04
N ARG A 571 25.73 -26.42 -5.04
CA ARG A 571 25.77 -27.74 -4.42
C ARG A 571 26.99 -28.53 -4.91
N LYS A 572 27.70 -29.20 -4.00
CA LYS A 572 28.38 -30.47 -4.30
C LYS A 572 28.27 -31.44 -3.12
N HIS A 573 27.69 -32.59 -3.47
CA HIS A 573 27.58 -33.90 -2.80
C HIS A 573 26.71 -34.02 -1.56
#